data_AF-A0A9X1LHT8-F1
#
_entry.id   AF-A0A9X1LHT8-F1
#
_cell.length_a   1.000
_cell.length_b   1.000
_cell.length_c   1.000
_cell.angle_alpha   90.00
_cell.angle_beta   90.00
_cell.angle_gamma   90.00
#
_symmetry.space_group_name_H-M   'P 1'
#
loop_
_entity.id
_entity.type
_entity.pdbx_description
1 polymer ?
#
loop_
_entity_poly.entity_id
_entity_poly.type
_entity_poly.pdbx_seq_one_letter_code
_entity_poly.pdbx_strand_id
1 'polypeptide(L)'
;MNYLGLDSKKTKTTVEELNILLADYHLYYQKLRNFHWNVIGKNFFDLHEKFEELYDDAKLKVDEIAERILTLRYQPTSNLSEYLKASNLEESPSDISDSKMIELLLKDHGLLLKQMRKVVEVADAGGDEGTIDLIGAYIRELEKTSWMLDSWKMKTSEQHKPVKK
;
A
#
# COMPACT_ATOMS: atom_id res chain seq x y z
N MET A 1 26.51 -15.03 6.84
CA MET A 1 27.09 -13.76 7.35
C MET A 1 26.00 -12.72 7.34
N ASN A 2 25.68 -12.16 8.50
CA ASN A 2 24.72 -11.08 8.63
C ASN A 2 25.51 -9.75 8.69
N TYR A 3 25.59 -9.06 7.57
CA TYR A 3 26.42 -7.86 7.43
C TYR A 3 25.79 -6.60 8.06
N LEU A 4 24.52 -6.68 8.43
CA LEU A 4 23.77 -5.60 9.06
C LEU A 4 23.72 -5.73 10.60
N GLY A 5 24.21 -6.83 11.17
CA GLY A 5 24.19 -7.03 12.62
C GLY A 5 22.81 -7.33 13.23
N LEU A 6 21.76 -7.55 12.42
CA LEU A 6 20.39 -7.87 12.87
C LEU A 6 20.17 -9.34 13.28
N ASP A 7 19.26 -9.63 14.22
CA ASP A 7 18.97 -11.03 14.58
C ASP A 7 18.33 -11.80 13.41
N SER A 8 18.97 -12.89 12.96
CA SER A 8 18.52 -13.64 11.78
C SER A 8 17.09 -14.20 11.89
N LYS A 9 16.65 -14.59 13.09
CA LYS A 9 15.31 -15.16 13.29
C LYS A 9 14.26 -14.05 13.18
N LYS A 10 14.52 -12.89 13.78
CA LYS A 10 13.63 -11.73 13.72
C LYS A 10 13.61 -11.08 12.34
N THR A 11 14.77 -11.02 11.66
CA THR A 11 14.86 -10.58 10.26
C THR A 11 14.00 -11.45 9.36
N LYS A 12 14.00 -12.78 9.56
CA LYS A 12 13.14 -13.69 8.79
C LYS A 12 11.66 -13.33 8.94
N THR A 13 11.19 -13.08 10.15
CA THR A 13 9.79 -12.68 10.39
C THR A 13 9.46 -11.34 9.72
N THR A 14 10.40 -10.38 9.75
CA THR A 14 10.24 -9.10 9.03
C THR A 14 10.09 -9.32 7.52
N VAL A 15 10.91 -10.20 6.96
CA VAL A 15 10.85 -10.55 5.53
C VAL A 15 9.57 -11.28 5.15
N GLU A 16 9.05 -12.15 6.00
CA GLU A 16 7.77 -12.84 5.77
C GLU A 16 6.63 -11.81 5.62
N GLU A 17 6.60 -10.79 6.48
CA GLU A 17 5.60 -9.71 6.40
C GLU A 17 5.83 -8.73 5.25
N LEU A 18 7.09 -8.47 4.89
CA LEU A 18 7.44 -7.67 3.71
C LEU A 18 7.01 -8.34 2.40
N ASN A 19 7.09 -9.67 2.29
CA ASN A 19 6.61 -10.38 1.10
C ASN A 19 5.08 -10.32 0.96
N ILE A 20 4.33 -10.33 2.07
CA ILE A 20 2.88 -10.08 2.04
C ILE A 20 2.61 -8.64 1.57
N LEU A 21 3.34 -7.67 2.11
CA LEU A 21 3.21 -6.27 1.70
C LEU A 21 3.56 -6.06 0.21
N LEU A 22 4.59 -6.76 -0.30
CA LEU A 22 4.96 -6.75 -1.71
C LEU A 22 3.81 -7.27 -2.58
N ALA A 23 3.18 -8.38 -2.17
CA ALA A 23 2.00 -8.92 -2.86
C ALA A 23 0.82 -7.94 -2.86
N ASP A 24 0.55 -7.30 -1.71
CA ASP A 24 -0.49 -6.27 -1.57
C ASP A 24 -0.25 -5.11 -2.54
N TYR A 25 0.98 -4.57 -2.60
CA TYR A 25 1.32 -3.46 -3.50
C TYR A 25 1.25 -3.83 -4.98
N HIS A 26 1.57 -5.08 -5.36
CA HIS A 26 1.40 -5.52 -6.75
C HIS A 26 -0.07 -5.56 -7.19
N LEU A 27 -0.96 -6.05 -6.32
CA LEU A 27 -2.41 -6.04 -6.60
C LEU A 27 -3.00 -4.64 -6.56
N TYR A 28 -2.55 -3.81 -5.62
CA TYR A 28 -2.91 -2.39 -5.58
C TYR A 28 -2.49 -1.65 -6.86
N TYR A 29 -1.25 -1.82 -7.31
CA TYR A 29 -0.72 -1.27 -8.55
C TYR A 29 -1.57 -1.66 -9.77
N GLN A 30 -1.88 -2.96 -9.91
CA GLN A 30 -2.68 -3.43 -11.04
C GLN A 30 -4.13 -2.93 -10.96
N LYS A 31 -4.70 -2.82 -9.76
CA LYS A 31 -6.05 -2.25 -9.55
C LYS A 31 -6.12 -0.77 -9.91
N LEU A 32 -5.09 0.01 -9.55
CA LEU A 32 -5.02 1.43 -9.93
C LEU A 32 -4.95 1.61 -11.44
N ARG A 33 -4.18 0.78 -12.15
CA ARG A 33 -4.19 0.78 -13.63
C ARG A 33 -5.55 0.43 -14.20
N ASN A 34 -6.22 -0.58 -13.63
CA ASN A 34 -7.59 -0.92 -14.02
C ASN A 34 -8.53 0.30 -13.87
N PHE A 35 -8.45 1.03 -12.76
CA PHE A 35 -9.27 2.22 -12.55
C PHE A 35 -8.90 3.39 -13.48
N HIS A 36 -7.59 3.63 -13.69
CA HIS A 36 -7.09 4.63 -14.63
C HIS A 36 -7.62 4.40 -16.05
N TRP A 37 -7.66 3.15 -16.53
CA TRP A 37 -8.15 2.83 -17.87
C TRP A 37 -9.67 2.90 -18.01
N ASN A 38 -10.42 2.53 -16.96
CA ASN A 38 -11.85 2.27 -17.07
C ASN A 38 -12.74 3.34 -16.40
N VAL A 39 -12.15 4.35 -15.76
CA VAL A 39 -12.94 5.47 -15.22
C VAL A 39 -13.65 6.22 -16.35
N ILE A 40 -14.92 6.53 -16.14
CA ILE A 40 -15.77 7.29 -17.07
C ILE A 40 -16.63 8.29 -16.29
N GLY A 41 -17.18 9.28 -17.00
CA GLY A 41 -18.12 10.25 -16.42
C GLY A 41 -17.50 11.62 -16.17
N LYS A 42 -18.20 12.45 -15.38
CA LYS A 42 -17.86 13.87 -15.22
C LYS A 42 -16.52 14.11 -14.52
N ASN A 43 -16.08 13.16 -13.70
CA ASN A 43 -14.84 13.23 -12.94
C ASN A 43 -13.65 12.58 -13.68
N PHE A 44 -13.80 12.25 -14.97
CA PHE A 44 -12.81 11.52 -15.75
C PHE A 44 -11.41 12.15 -15.66
N PHE A 45 -11.27 13.45 -16.00
CA PHE A 45 -9.96 14.09 -16.06
C PHE A 45 -9.26 14.08 -14.69
N ASP A 46 -9.99 14.40 -13.62
CA ASP A 46 -9.43 14.45 -12.27
C ASP A 46 -8.99 13.07 -11.77
N LEU A 47 -9.83 12.05 -11.96
CA LEU A 47 -9.56 10.72 -11.43
C LEU A 47 -8.60 9.91 -12.32
N HIS A 48 -8.64 10.10 -13.63
CA HIS A 48 -7.70 9.46 -14.55
C HIS A 48 -6.25 9.83 -14.21
N GLU A 49 -5.97 11.12 -14.07
CA GLU A 49 -4.65 11.61 -13.66
C GLU A 49 -4.32 11.18 -12.22
N LYS A 50 -5.31 11.21 -11.31
CA LYS A 50 -5.07 10.78 -9.93
C LYS A 50 -4.70 9.30 -9.82
N PHE A 51 -5.36 8.42 -10.56
CA PHE A 51 -5.02 7.00 -10.54
C PHE A 51 -3.64 6.71 -11.16
N GLU A 52 -3.19 7.53 -12.11
CA GLU A 52 -1.81 7.49 -12.64
C GLU A 52 -0.77 7.88 -11.59
N GLU A 53 -0.97 9.02 -10.93
CA GLU A 53 -0.11 9.45 -9.82
C GLU A 53 0.04 8.33 -8.77
N LEU A 54 -1.06 7.67 -8.42
CA LEU A 54 -1.06 6.59 -7.43
C LEU A 54 -0.37 5.32 -7.93
N TYR A 55 -0.54 4.92 -9.21
CA TYR A 55 0.11 3.69 -9.67
C TYR A 55 1.61 3.89 -9.87
N ASP A 56 2.05 5.11 -10.20
CA ASP A 56 3.48 5.40 -10.35
C ASP A 56 4.16 5.40 -8.98
N ASP A 57 3.49 5.92 -7.95
CA ASP A 57 3.92 5.81 -6.56
C ASP A 57 3.97 4.33 -6.10
N ALA A 58 2.90 3.56 -6.36
CA ALA A 58 2.87 2.14 -6.01
C ALA A 58 3.98 1.34 -6.70
N LYS A 59 4.29 1.67 -7.96
CA LYS A 59 5.39 1.05 -8.72
C LYS A 59 6.74 1.27 -8.05
N LEU A 60 7.03 2.47 -7.56
CA LEU A 60 8.27 2.75 -6.83
C LEU A 60 8.33 1.95 -5.52
N LYS A 61 7.24 1.92 -4.78
CA LYS A 61 7.14 1.18 -3.51
C LYS A 61 7.31 -0.33 -3.69
N VAL A 62 6.80 -0.91 -4.78
CA VAL A 62 7.04 -2.32 -5.15
C VAL A 62 8.55 -2.61 -5.23
N ASP A 63 9.30 -1.77 -5.93
CA ASP A 63 10.73 -1.94 -6.13
C ASP A 63 11.50 -1.81 -4.80
N GLU A 64 11.24 -0.73 -4.06
CA GLU A 64 11.90 -0.46 -2.77
C GLU A 64 11.62 -1.56 -1.73
N ILE A 65 10.41 -2.13 -1.69
CA ILE A 65 10.08 -3.28 -0.82
C ILE A 65 10.86 -4.53 -1.25
N ALA A 66 10.90 -4.84 -2.54
CA ALA A 66 11.63 -6.00 -3.05
C ALA A 66 13.15 -5.88 -2.79
N GLU A 67 13.72 -4.69 -3.03
CA GLU A 67 15.12 -4.40 -2.72
C GLU A 67 15.39 -4.41 -1.22
N ARG A 68 14.42 -4.02 -0.37
CA ARG A 68 14.56 -4.17 1.08
C ARG A 68 14.66 -5.64 1.49
N ILE A 69 13.85 -6.52 0.90
CA ILE A 69 13.94 -7.97 1.15
C ILE A 69 15.32 -8.51 0.75
N LEU A 70 15.85 -8.09 -0.40
CA LEU A 70 17.21 -8.44 -0.85
C LEU A 70 18.30 -7.90 0.08
N THR A 71 18.13 -6.67 0.56
CA THR A 71 19.01 -6.02 1.55
C THR A 71 19.10 -6.87 2.83
N LEU A 72 17.99 -7.46 3.25
CA LEU A 72 17.92 -8.37 4.40
C LEU A 72 18.47 -9.78 4.10
N ARG A 73 18.99 -10.04 2.89
CA ARG A 73 19.54 -11.32 2.39
C ARG A 73 18.51 -12.42 2.18
N TYR A 74 17.27 -12.05 1.85
CA TYR A 74 16.22 -12.99 1.46
C TYR A 74 15.76 -12.72 0.03
N GLN A 75 15.00 -13.66 -0.52
CA GLN A 75 14.48 -13.56 -1.89
C GLN A 75 13.05 -12.99 -1.85
N PRO A 76 12.76 -11.91 -2.61
CA PRO A 76 11.40 -11.45 -2.78
C PRO A 76 10.61 -12.43 -3.67
N THR A 77 9.36 -12.67 -3.32
CA THR A 77 8.40 -13.32 -4.23
C THR A 77 8.30 -12.48 -5.51
N SER A 78 8.15 -13.13 -6.66
CA SER A 78 8.08 -12.43 -7.96
C SER A 78 7.03 -13.00 -8.93
N ASN A 79 6.32 -14.06 -8.54
CA ASN A 79 5.30 -14.68 -9.37
C ASN A 79 3.91 -14.12 -9.04
N LEU A 80 3.16 -13.70 -10.06
CA LEU A 80 1.78 -13.22 -9.90
C LEU A 80 0.88 -14.23 -9.19
N SER A 81 1.04 -15.52 -9.47
CA SER A 81 0.26 -16.59 -8.84
C SER A 81 0.53 -16.75 -7.33
N GLU A 82 1.71 -16.34 -6.86
CA GLU A 82 2.06 -16.31 -5.45
C GLU A 82 1.53 -15.04 -4.79
N TYR A 83 1.61 -13.89 -5.48
CA TYR A 83 0.99 -12.66 -5.00
C TYR A 83 -0.51 -12.79 -4.79
N LEU A 84 -1.23 -13.41 -5.74
CA LEU A 84 -2.66 -13.66 -5.63
C LEU A 84 -3.03 -14.54 -4.41
N LYS A 85 -2.12 -15.39 -3.92
CA LYS A 85 -2.34 -16.22 -2.74
C LYS A 85 -2.00 -15.51 -1.43
N ALA A 86 -0.99 -14.66 -1.46
CA ALA A 86 -0.42 -14.02 -0.28
C ALA A 86 -1.09 -12.70 0.08
N SER A 87 -1.58 -11.96 -0.92
CA SER A 87 -2.16 -10.63 -0.76
C SER A 87 -3.43 -10.64 0.09
N ASN A 88 -3.55 -9.62 0.92
CA ASN A 88 -4.75 -9.21 1.65
C ASN A 88 -5.76 -8.46 0.76
N LEU A 89 -5.32 -7.94 -0.39
CA LEU A 89 -6.15 -7.23 -1.36
C LEU A 89 -6.74 -8.20 -2.39
N GLU A 90 -7.93 -7.86 -2.88
CA GLU A 90 -8.62 -8.58 -3.95
C GLU A 90 -8.58 -7.78 -5.26
N GLU A 91 -8.75 -8.45 -6.40
CA GLU A 91 -8.96 -7.77 -7.68
C GLU A 91 -10.28 -6.98 -7.69
N SER A 92 -10.45 -6.10 -8.68
CA SER A 92 -11.70 -5.35 -8.87
C SER A 92 -12.23 -5.55 -10.29
N PRO A 93 -13.57 -5.67 -10.48
CA PRO A 93 -14.17 -5.51 -11.80
C PRO A 93 -13.88 -4.11 -12.36
N SER A 94 -13.88 -4.00 -13.69
CA SER A 94 -13.60 -2.77 -14.43
C SER A 94 -14.82 -1.87 -14.61
N ASP A 95 -16.02 -2.44 -14.58
CA ASP A 95 -17.31 -1.81 -14.89
C ASP A 95 -18.02 -1.26 -13.63
N ILE A 96 -17.31 -0.44 -12.86
CA ILE A 96 -17.83 0.16 -11.62
C ILE A 96 -17.82 1.70 -11.69
N SER A 97 -18.64 2.34 -10.85
CA SER A 97 -18.68 3.80 -10.77
C SER A 97 -17.42 4.38 -10.14
N ASP A 98 -17.13 5.64 -10.46
CA ASP A 98 -16.03 6.41 -9.85
C ASP A 98 -16.08 6.40 -8.31
N SER A 99 -17.26 6.63 -7.73
CA SER A 99 -17.48 6.59 -6.29
C SER A 99 -17.16 5.21 -5.72
N LYS A 100 -17.48 4.14 -6.46
CA LYS A 100 -17.17 2.77 -6.02
C LYS A 100 -15.69 2.45 -6.11
N MET A 101 -14.98 2.94 -7.14
CA MET A 101 -13.53 2.84 -7.23
C MET A 101 -12.87 3.45 -5.98
N ILE A 102 -13.30 4.66 -5.59
CA ILE A 102 -12.74 5.37 -4.42
C ILE A 102 -13.05 4.66 -3.11
N GLU A 103 -14.26 4.11 -2.94
CA GLU A 103 -14.59 3.27 -1.77
C GLU A 103 -13.67 2.04 -1.66
N LEU A 104 -13.41 1.36 -2.78
CA LEU A 104 -12.53 0.20 -2.82
C LEU A 104 -11.08 0.59 -2.50
N LEU A 105 -10.57 1.70 -3.04
CA LEU A 105 -9.24 2.19 -2.70
C LEU A 105 -9.11 2.52 -1.21
N LEU A 106 -10.10 3.18 -0.61
CA LEU A 106 -10.07 3.48 0.84
C LEU A 106 -10.09 2.22 1.70
N LYS A 107 -10.82 1.18 1.28
CA LYS A 107 -10.79 -0.14 1.92
C LYS A 107 -9.38 -0.75 1.81
N ASP A 108 -8.80 -0.75 0.62
CA ASP A 108 -7.46 -1.28 0.36
C ASP A 108 -6.39 -0.51 1.16
N HIS A 109 -6.49 0.81 1.25
CA HIS A 109 -5.60 1.62 2.08
C HIS A 109 -5.64 1.20 3.54
N GLY A 110 -6.84 0.89 4.08
CA GLY A 110 -6.97 0.36 5.43
C GLY A 110 -6.25 -0.98 5.62
N LEU A 111 -6.29 -1.86 4.63
CA LEU A 111 -5.59 -3.15 4.64
C LEU A 111 -4.07 -2.97 4.52
N LEU A 112 -3.62 -2.14 3.58
CA LEU A 112 -2.21 -1.77 3.41
C LEU A 112 -1.64 -1.15 4.69
N LEU A 113 -2.34 -0.19 5.30
CA LEU A 113 -1.93 0.42 6.57
C LEU A 113 -1.84 -0.59 7.70
N LYS A 114 -2.76 -1.56 7.74
CA LYS A 114 -2.70 -2.66 8.73
C LYS A 114 -1.46 -3.54 8.49
N GLN A 115 -1.19 -3.93 7.25
CA GLN A 115 -0.02 -4.75 6.92
C GLN A 115 1.29 -3.99 7.18
N MET A 116 1.37 -2.70 6.82
CA MET A 116 2.53 -1.86 7.09
C MET A 116 2.81 -1.71 8.60
N ARG A 117 1.77 -1.52 9.43
CA ARG A 117 1.95 -1.48 10.90
C ARG A 117 2.45 -2.81 11.45
N LYS A 118 2.02 -3.94 10.87
CA LYS A 118 2.51 -5.27 11.23
C LYS A 118 3.98 -5.45 10.86
N VAL A 119 4.40 -4.99 9.67
CA VAL A 119 5.82 -4.95 9.27
C VAL A 119 6.64 -4.13 10.26
N VAL A 120 6.18 -2.93 10.64
CA VAL A 120 6.86 -2.08 11.62
C VAL A 120 6.99 -2.78 12.97
N GLU A 121 5.93 -3.43 13.46
CA GLU A 121 5.95 -4.16 14.74
C GLU A 121 7.01 -5.28 14.75
N VAL A 122 7.06 -6.10 13.70
CA VAL A 122 8.05 -7.21 13.65
C VAL A 122 9.47 -6.71 13.40
N ALA A 123 9.63 -5.60 12.66
CA ALA A 123 10.91 -4.95 12.43
C ALA A 123 11.46 -4.33 13.73
N ASP A 124 10.61 -3.65 14.51
CA ASP A 124 10.95 -3.07 15.81
C ASP A 124 11.40 -4.13 16.81
N ALA A 125 10.68 -5.26 16.88
CA ALA A 125 11.11 -6.40 17.67
C ALA A 125 12.53 -6.88 17.31
N GLY A 126 12.92 -6.74 16.04
CA GLY A 126 14.22 -7.06 15.45
C GLY A 126 15.30 -5.97 15.56
N GLY A 127 14.95 -4.75 15.97
CA GLY A 127 15.84 -3.59 15.89
C GLY A 127 16.15 -3.17 14.44
N ASP A 128 15.28 -3.49 13.49
CA ASP A 128 15.45 -3.20 12.07
C ASP A 128 14.99 -1.77 11.72
N GLU A 129 15.77 -0.78 12.15
CA GLU A 129 15.46 0.65 11.96
C GLU A 129 15.30 1.04 10.48
N GLY A 130 16.04 0.40 9.57
CA GLY A 130 15.95 0.70 8.13
C GLY A 130 14.61 0.28 7.52
N THR A 131 14.03 -0.84 7.97
CA THR A 131 12.67 -1.22 7.54
C THR A 131 11.63 -0.33 8.22
N ILE A 132 11.82 0.04 9.48
CA ILE A 132 10.90 0.92 10.23
C ILE A 132 10.82 2.30 9.56
N ASP A 133 11.94 2.89 9.17
CA ASP A 133 11.98 4.20 8.52
C ASP A 133 11.28 4.18 7.14
N LEU A 134 11.62 3.19 6.30
CA LEU A 134 11.01 3.01 4.98
C LEU A 134 9.49 2.90 5.06
N ILE A 135 9.00 1.98 5.90
CA ILE A 135 7.56 1.71 6.01
C ILE A 135 6.85 2.83 6.78
N GLY A 136 7.51 3.48 7.73
CA GLY A 136 7.00 4.66 8.42
C GLY A 136 6.71 5.83 7.47
N ALA A 137 7.59 6.06 6.50
CA ALA A 137 7.36 7.05 5.44
C ALA A 137 6.10 6.72 4.62
N TYR A 138 5.96 5.45 4.21
CA TYR A 138 4.81 5.01 3.42
C TYR A 138 3.49 5.09 4.16
N ILE A 139 3.47 4.75 5.46
CA ILE A 139 2.27 4.91 6.31
C ILE A 139 1.80 6.35 6.28
N ARG A 140 2.71 7.30 6.54
CA ARG A 140 2.39 8.74 6.56
C ARG A 140 1.85 9.23 5.22
N GLU A 141 2.45 8.79 4.12
CA GLU A 141 2.02 9.14 2.76
C GLU A 141 0.64 8.57 2.44
N LEU A 142 0.41 7.27 2.72
CA LEU A 142 -0.86 6.62 2.42
C LEU A 142 -2.00 7.14 3.30
N GLU A 143 -1.74 7.50 4.56
CA GLU A 143 -2.71 8.17 5.43
C GLU A 143 -3.15 9.53 4.86
N LYS A 144 -2.20 10.32 4.34
CA LYS A 144 -2.48 11.60 3.70
C LYS A 144 -3.29 11.42 2.41
N THR A 145 -2.91 10.46 1.57
CA THR A 145 -3.65 10.14 0.34
C THR A 145 -5.06 9.63 0.67
N SER A 146 -5.20 8.79 1.69
CA SER A 146 -6.49 8.30 2.18
C SER A 146 -7.40 9.46 2.57
N TRP A 147 -6.88 10.46 3.29
CA TRP A 147 -7.65 11.67 3.61
C TRP A 147 -8.12 12.42 2.36
N MET A 148 -7.27 12.59 1.35
CA MET A 148 -7.66 13.27 0.11
C MET A 148 -8.81 12.56 -0.61
N LEU A 149 -8.72 11.23 -0.74
CA LEU A 149 -9.76 10.40 -1.35
C LEU A 149 -11.05 10.35 -0.51
N ASP A 150 -10.92 10.28 0.82
CA ASP A 150 -12.06 10.33 1.74
C ASP A 150 -12.78 11.69 1.64
N SER A 151 -12.02 12.78 1.55
CA SER A 151 -12.57 14.13 1.35
C SER A 151 -13.27 14.27 0.00
N TRP A 152 -12.74 13.65 -1.06
CA TRP A 152 -13.36 13.67 -2.39
C TRP A 152 -14.77 13.06 -2.39
N LYS A 153 -15.01 11.99 -1.62
CA LYS A 153 -16.34 11.35 -1.53
C LYS A 153 -17.29 12.02 -0.54
N MET A 154 -16.80 12.92 0.33
CA MET A 154 -17.62 13.57 1.35
C MET A 154 -18.64 14.52 0.72
N LYS A 155 -19.79 14.67 1.37
CA LYS A 155 -20.77 15.70 1.01
C LYS A 155 -20.34 17.03 1.59
N THR A 156 -20.60 18.14 0.88
CA THR A 156 -20.30 19.50 1.39
C THR A 156 -21.07 19.89 2.65
N SER A 157 -22.12 19.14 2.99
CA SER A 157 -22.86 19.26 4.25
C SER A 157 -22.13 18.62 5.44
N GLU A 158 -21.13 17.77 5.20
CA GLU A 158 -20.34 17.12 6.24
C GLU A 158 -19.21 18.05 6.69
N GLN A 159 -18.97 18.13 8.00
CA GLN A 159 -17.95 19.01 8.58
C GLN A 159 -16.92 18.21 9.37
N HIS A 160 -15.66 18.67 9.35
CA HIS A 160 -14.64 18.13 10.24
C HIS A 160 -15.02 18.41 11.70
N LYS A 161 -14.89 17.38 12.56
CA LYS A 161 -15.21 17.51 13.98
C LYS A 161 -14.17 18.44 14.64
N PRO A 162 -14.59 19.51 15.33
CA PRO A 162 -13.65 20.30 16.12
C PRO A 162 -13.11 19.46 17.27
N VAL A 163 -11.85 19.70 17.65
CA VAL A 163 -11.34 19.24 18.95
C VAL A 163 -12.14 20.01 20.01
N LYS A 164 -13.10 19.36 20.65
CA LYS A 164 -13.85 19.95 21.76
C LYS A 164 -12.85 20.28 22.88
N LYS A 165 -12.91 21.52 23.39
CA LYS A 165 -12.19 21.92 24.60
C LYS A 165 -12.70 21.16 25.81
#